data_AF-A0AAU4BAQ7-F1
#
_entry.id   AF-A0AAU4BAQ7-F1
#
_cell.length_a   1.000
_cell.length_b   1.000
_cell.length_c   1.000
_cell.angle_alpha   90.00
_cell.angle_beta   90.00
_cell.angle_gamma   90.00
#
_symmetry.space_group_name_H-M   'P 1'
#
loop_
_entity.id
_entity.type
_entity.pdbx_description
1 polymer ?
#
loop_
_entity_poly.entity_id
_entity_poly.type
_entity_poly.pdbx_seq_one_letter_code
_entity_poly.pdbx_strand_id
1 'polypeptide(L)'
;MNGPPELGLEVLGIEAGTSGTSAVTPVLSLRVGMRRMDGGPVQCVLFTTTVTIASAGLSWARAGATVPSFHGGTELTLTLPCRRSCSWEATLRAGRYGHAEHHPRTLGDGDGDGGGGGVQLELAFDGTVFYTGDDGARTRQTPWRHETTATLPVRAWRHLLDGHDPRGTETVREEEPTA
;
A
#
# COMPACT_ATOMS: atom_id res chain seq x y z
N MET A 1 9.01 -23.64 25.93
CA MET A 1 9.12 -24.02 24.50
C MET A 1 9.00 -22.73 23.72
N ASN A 2 10.11 -22.14 23.26
CA ASN A 2 10.07 -20.91 22.47
C ASN A 2 10.52 -21.26 21.05
N GLY A 3 9.54 -21.55 20.20
CA GLY A 3 9.75 -21.82 18.78
C GLY A 3 10.18 -20.55 18.02
N PRO A 4 10.29 -20.61 16.69
CA PRO A 4 10.40 -19.39 15.91
C PRO A 4 9.22 -18.45 16.22
N PRO A 5 9.46 -17.12 16.34
CA PRO A 5 8.40 -16.17 16.66
C PRO A 5 7.28 -16.23 15.63
N GLU A 6 6.05 -16.31 16.10
CA GLU A 6 4.87 -16.26 15.24
C GLU A 6 4.42 -14.81 15.10
N LEU A 7 4.68 -14.19 13.95
CA LEU A 7 4.30 -12.80 13.69
C LEU A 7 3.05 -12.73 12.81
N GLY A 8 2.03 -12.04 13.33
CA GLY A 8 0.88 -11.56 12.57
C GLY A 8 1.12 -10.14 12.06
N LEU A 9 0.54 -9.84 10.90
CA LEU A 9 0.44 -8.49 10.37
C LEU A 9 -1.01 -8.22 9.99
N GLU A 10 -1.47 -6.99 10.24
CA GLU A 10 -2.79 -6.51 9.84
C GLU A 10 -2.67 -5.17 9.13
N VAL A 11 -3.55 -4.94 8.15
CA VAL A 11 -3.65 -3.65 7.47
C VAL A 11 -4.65 -2.78 8.23
N LEU A 12 -4.15 -1.68 8.81
CA LEU A 12 -4.93 -0.75 9.61
C LEU A 12 -5.50 0.41 8.77
N GLY A 13 -4.86 0.74 7.65
CA GLY A 13 -5.31 1.83 6.80
C GLY A 13 -4.53 1.92 5.50
N ILE A 14 -5.18 2.46 4.47
CA ILE A 14 -4.61 2.68 3.14
C ILE A 14 -5.00 4.07 2.66
N GLU A 15 -4.00 4.85 2.28
CA GLU A 15 -4.18 6.23 1.83
C GLU A 15 -3.36 6.50 0.56
N ALA A 16 -3.92 7.35 -0.31
CA ALA A 16 -3.24 7.82 -1.51
C ALA A 16 -2.64 9.19 -1.24
N GLY A 17 -1.35 9.35 -1.54
CA GLY A 17 -0.64 10.61 -1.45
C GLY A 17 0.26 10.85 -2.66
N THR A 18 0.98 11.96 -2.59
CA THR A 18 1.97 12.36 -3.58
C THR A 18 3.24 12.77 -2.87
N SER A 19 4.40 12.43 -3.43
CA SER A 19 5.70 12.84 -2.91
C SER A 19 6.50 13.60 -3.97
N GLY A 20 7.22 14.63 -3.53
CA GLY A 20 8.12 15.45 -4.34
C GLY A 20 7.62 16.87 -4.60
N THR A 21 8.55 17.83 -4.57
CA THR A 21 8.30 19.26 -4.85
C THR A 21 8.36 19.60 -6.35
N SER A 22 8.96 18.73 -7.18
CA SER A 22 9.22 19.01 -8.60
C SER A 22 8.76 17.92 -9.59
N ALA A 23 8.62 16.67 -9.13
CA ALA A 23 8.06 15.57 -9.92
C ALA A 23 7.09 14.79 -9.04
N VAL A 24 5.79 15.04 -9.22
CA VAL A 24 4.72 14.44 -8.42
C VAL A 24 4.74 12.93 -8.64
N THR A 25 5.28 12.20 -7.66
CA THR A 25 5.30 10.74 -7.63
C THR A 25 4.12 10.27 -6.81
N PRO A 26 3.19 9.48 -7.37
CA PRO A 26 2.11 8.90 -6.60
C PRO A 26 2.67 7.91 -5.57
N VAL A 27 2.17 8.01 -4.36
CA VAL A 27 2.62 7.21 -3.21
C VAL A 27 1.41 6.59 -2.53
N LEU A 28 1.47 5.29 -2.30
CA LEU A 28 0.53 4.58 -1.45
C LEU A 28 1.09 4.56 -0.03
N SER A 29 0.37 5.13 0.92
CA SER A 29 0.67 5.01 2.34
C SER A 29 -0.14 3.84 2.91
N LEU A 30 0.57 2.85 3.47
CA LEU A 30 -0.03 1.65 4.05
C LEU A 30 0.33 1.61 5.54
N ARG A 31 -0.66 1.79 6.41
CA ARG A 31 -0.50 1.64 7.86
C ARG A 31 -0.74 0.19 8.22
N VAL A 32 0.25 -0.44 8.84
CA VAL A 32 0.19 -1.85 9.26
C VAL A 32 0.44 -2.00 10.75
N GLY A 33 -0.31 -2.88 11.38
CA GLY A 33 -0.06 -3.39 12.72
C GLY A 33 0.74 -4.68 12.61
N MET A 34 1.78 -4.84 13.42
CA MET A 34 2.57 -6.07 13.51
C MET A 34 2.54 -6.56 14.96
N ARG A 35 2.25 -7.84 15.16
CA ARG A 35 2.12 -8.42 16.50
C ARG A 35 2.78 -9.79 16.59
N ARG A 36 3.50 -10.03 17.69
CA ARG A 36 4.01 -11.34 18.06
C ARG A 36 2.96 -12.12 18.83
N MET A 37 2.52 -13.25 18.29
CA MET A 37 1.35 -14.01 18.75
C MET A 37 1.69 -14.98 19.89
N ASP A 38 2.94 -15.47 19.93
CA ASP A 38 3.48 -16.38 20.94
C ASP A 38 4.05 -15.66 22.17
N GLY A 39 4.08 -14.32 22.16
CA GLY A 39 4.59 -13.48 23.24
C GLY A 39 6.12 -13.35 23.26
N GLY A 40 6.63 -12.43 24.10
CA GLY A 40 8.06 -12.13 24.18
C GLY A 40 8.52 -11.01 23.24
N PRO A 41 9.77 -10.55 23.35
CA PRO A 41 10.29 -9.45 22.55
C PRO A 41 10.70 -9.90 21.14
N VAL A 42 10.50 -9.03 20.16
CA VAL A 42 11.15 -9.08 18.86
C VAL A 42 12.27 -8.05 18.87
N GLN A 43 13.46 -8.40 18.41
CA GLN A 43 14.59 -7.46 18.37
C GLN A 43 14.53 -6.57 17.14
N CYS A 44 14.17 -7.15 15.99
CA CYS A 44 14.06 -6.43 14.72
C CYS A 44 13.27 -7.27 13.71
N VAL A 45 12.54 -6.63 12.80
CA VAL A 45 12.00 -7.27 11.60
C VAL A 45 12.44 -6.48 10.38
N LEU A 46 13.06 -7.17 9.41
CA LEU A 46 13.36 -6.63 8.10
C LEU A 46 12.41 -7.26 7.11
N PHE A 47 11.67 -6.47 6.35
CA PHE A 47 10.80 -7.04 5.34
C PHE A 47 10.64 -6.13 4.13
N THR A 48 10.22 -6.74 3.02
CA THR A 48 9.79 -6.04 1.83
C THR A 48 8.32 -6.30 1.58
N THR A 49 7.59 -5.24 1.27
CA THR A 49 6.19 -5.29 0.86
C THR A 49 6.11 -5.18 -0.65
N THR A 50 5.35 -6.06 -1.28
CA THR A 50 4.97 -5.96 -2.69
C THR A 50 3.46 -5.82 -2.77
N VAL A 51 3.00 -4.86 -3.56
CA VAL A 51 1.59 -4.61 -3.85
C VAL A 51 1.32 -5.03 -5.28
N THR A 52 0.35 -5.91 -5.46
CA THR A 52 -0.13 -6.37 -6.75
C THR A 52 -1.57 -5.97 -6.91
N ILE A 53 -1.96 -5.55 -8.12
CA ILE A 53 -3.37 -5.34 -8.44
C ILE A 53 -3.94 -6.69 -8.84
N ALA A 54 -4.85 -7.24 -8.03
CA ALA A 54 -5.33 -8.63 -8.15
C ALA A 54 -5.84 -8.95 -9.56
N SER A 55 -6.65 -8.05 -10.13
CA SER A 55 -7.21 -8.20 -11.48
C SER A 55 -6.18 -8.20 -12.61
N ALA A 56 -4.96 -7.69 -12.37
CA ALA A 56 -3.92 -7.53 -13.37
C ALA A 56 -2.77 -8.54 -13.23
N GLY A 57 -2.61 -9.13 -12.04
CA GLY A 57 -1.41 -9.91 -11.69
C GLY A 57 -0.10 -9.11 -11.79
N LEU A 58 -0.17 -7.78 -11.84
CA LEU A 58 0.97 -6.90 -12.09
C LEU A 58 1.47 -6.29 -10.77
N SER A 59 2.76 -6.46 -10.48
CA SER A 59 3.42 -5.77 -9.38
C SER A 59 3.39 -4.26 -9.61
N TRP A 60 2.73 -3.55 -8.71
CA TRP A 60 2.41 -2.13 -8.84
C TRP A 60 3.29 -1.24 -7.97
N ALA A 61 3.55 -1.65 -6.72
CA ALA A 61 4.39 -0.91 -5.79
C ALA A 61 5.23 -1.87 -4.94
N ARG A 62 6.40 -1.39 -4.49
CA ARG A 62 7.30 -2.16 -3.61
C ARG A 62 8.05 -1.23 -2.68
N ALA A 63 8.17 -1.60 -1.40
CA ALA A 63 8.94 -0.86 -0.41
C ALA A 63 9.53 -1.80 0.65
N GLY A 64 10.76 -1.51 1.09
CA GLY A 64 11.40 -2.18 2.22
C GLY A 64 11.18 -1.42 3.53
N ALA A 65 11.12 -2.13 4.64
CA ALA A 65 11.00 -1.55 5.97
C ALA A 65 11.85 -2.28 7.00
N THR A 66 12.30 -1.52 8.00
CA THR A 66 12.94 -2.02 9.20
C THR A 66 12.07 -1.67 10.39
N VAL A 67 11.57 -2.68 11.09
CA VAL A 67 10.82 -2.52 12.33
C VAL A 67 11.80 -2.69 13.49
N PRO A 68 12.01 -1.65 14.32
CA PRO A 68 12.82 -1.76 15.53
C PRO A 68 12.24 -2.77 16.52
N SER A 69 12.95 -2.97 17.64
CA SER A 69 12.50 -3.87 18.69
C SER A 69 11.13 -3.48 19.25
N PHE A 70 10.26 -4.46 19.45
CA PHE A 70 8.96 -4.26 20.08
C PHE A 70 8.56 -5.46 20.95
N HIS A 71 7.59 -5.23 21.83
CA HIS A 71 7.03 -6.26 22.70
C HIS A 71 5.50 -6.28 22.53
N GLY A 72 4.93 -7.47 22.31
CA GLY A 72 3.52 -7.59 21.97
C GLY A 72 3.26 -7.13 20.53
N GLY A 73 3.12 -5.84 20.28
CA GLY A 73 2.85 -5.30 18.95
C GLY A 73 3.39 -3.89 18.71
N THR A 74 3.40 -3.49 17.45
CA THR A 74 3.82 -2.18 16.98
C THR A 74 3.06 -1.81 15.72
N GLU A 75 3.02 -0.52 15.40
CA GLU A 75 2.44 -0.02 14.16
C GLU A 75 3.50 0.72 13.36
N LEU A 76 3.41 0.61 12.03
CA LEU A 76 4.24 1.41 11.14
C LEU A 76 3.48 1.83 9.89
N THR A 77 3.95 2.91 9.28
CA THR A 77 3.46 3.40 8.00
C THR A 77 4.51 3.13 6.93
N LEU A 78 4.10 2.39 5.90
CA LEU A 78 4.90 2.07 4.73
C LEU A 78 4.56 3.06 3.62
N THR A 79 5.58 3.71 3.08
CA THR A 79 5.45 4.66 1.98
C THR A 79 5.89 3.96 0.70
N LEU A 80 4.93 3.55 -0.13
CA LEU A 80 5.20 2.76 -1.33
C LEU A 80 5.11 3.64 -2.58
N PRO A 81 6.21 3.90 -3.28
CA PRO A 81 6.16 4.61 -4.56
C PRO A 81 5.43 3.73 -5.59
N CYS A 82 4.35 4.26 -6.15
CA CYS A 82 3.55 3.56 -7.13
C CYS A 82 4.19 3.70 -8.51
N ARG A 83 4.31 2.60 -9.26
CA ARG A 83 4.67 2.68 -10.68
C ARG A 83 3.51 3.31 -11.45
N ARG A 84 3.80 4.34 -12.25
CA ARG A 84 2.82 4.92 -13.19
C ARG A 84 2.42 3.84 -14.20
N SER A 85 1.20 3.32 -14.10
CA SER A 85 0.69 2.38 -15.10
C SER A 85 -0.15 3.14 -16.13
N CYS A 86 0.50 3.80 -17.08
CA CYS A 86 -0.18 4.35 -18.26
C CYS A 86 -0.81 3.24 -19.13
N SER A 87 -0.48 1.96 -18.89
CA SER A 87 -1.06 0.81 -19.59
C SER A 87 -2.42 0.38 -19.05
N TRP A 88 -2.89 0.87 -17.90
CA TRP A 88 -4.14 0.38 -17.29
C TRP A 88 -5.40 0.82 -18.04
N GLU A 89 -5.43 2.06 -18.57
CA GLU A 89 -6.55 2.49 -19.43
C GLU A 89 -6.66 1.64 -20.71
N ALA A 90 -5.52 1.20 -21.26
CA ALA A 90 -5.47 0.30 -22.40
C ALA A 90 -5.94 -1.13 -22.02
N THR A 91 -5.60 -1.62 -20.82
CA THR A 91 -6.04 -2.92 -20.31
C THR A 91 -7.55 -2.96 -20.06
N LEU A 92 -8.14 -1.88 -19.51
CA LEU A 92 -9.59 -1.75 -19.33
C LEU A 92 -10.33 -1.60 -20.67
N ARG A 93 -9.78 -0.82 -21.60
CA ARG A 93 -10.39 -0.57 -22.93
C ARG A 93 -10.26 -1.75 -23.88
N ALA A 94 -9.27 -2.63 -23.66
CA ALA A 94 -9.05 -3.83 -24.47
C ALA A 94 -10.02 -4.98 -24.17
N GLY A 95 -10.93 -4.86 -23.19
CA GLY A 95 -11.99 -5.85 -22.95
C GLY A 95 -11.49 -7.29 -22.75
N ARG A 96 -10.21 -7.48 -22.40
CA ARG A 96 -9.58 -8.81 -22.35
C ARG A 96 -9.67 -9.49 -21.00
N TYR A 97 -10.39 -8.90 -20.06
CA TYR A 97 -10.63 -9.49 -18.74
C TYR A 97 -12.12 -9.41 -18.45
N GLY A 98 -12.82 -10.44 -18.92
CA GLY A 98 -14.20 -10.71 -18.55
C GLY A 98 -14.26 -11.17 -17.10
N HIS A 99 -14.34 -10.20 -16.19
CA HIS A 99 -15.06 -10.24 -14.91
C HIS A 99 -15.22 -8.78 -14.47
N ALA A 100 -15.92 -8.01 -15.30
CA ALA A 100 -16.25 -6.62 -15.04
C ALA A 100 -17.58 -6.54 -14.27
N GLU A 101 -17.62 -7.11 -13.07
CA GLU A 101 -18.59 -6.71 -12.04
C GLU A 101 -18.04 -5.60 -11.11
N HIS A 102 -16.79 -5.18 -11.32
CA HIS A 102 -16.20 -4.01 -10.67
C HIS A 102 -15.45 -3.12 -11.67
N HIS A 103 -16.16 -2.62 -12.68
CA HIS A 103 -15.62 -1.61 -13.58
C HIS A 103 -15.61 -0.24 -12.87
N PRO A 104 -14.46 0.47 -12.74
CA PRO A 104 -14.38 1.72 -11.98
C PRO A 104 -15.07 2.92 -12.65
N ARG A 105 -15.50 2.83 -13.93
CA ARG A 105 -16.40 3.84 -14.53
C ARG A 105 -17.89 3.57 -14.28
N THR A 106 -18.24 2.41 -13.70
CA THR A 106 -19.62 2.04 -13.35
C THR A 106 -19.88 2.17 -11.85
N LEU A 107 -18.90 2.63 -11.08
CA LEU A 107 -19.09 3.13 -9.73
C LEU A 107 -19.50 4.59 -9.88
N GLY A 108 -20.75 4.78 -10.30
CA GLY A 108 -21.39 6.07 -10.21
C GLY A 108 -21.42 6.54 -8.75
N ASP A 109 -21.41 7.85 -8.57
CA ASP A 109 -21.75 8.51 -7.32
C ASP A 109 -23.22 8.19 -6.97
N GLY A 110 -23.47 6.95 -6.53
CA GLY A 110 -24.77 6.44 -6.18
C GLY A 110 -24.97 6.56 -4.68
N ASP A 111 -25.71 7.60 -4.27
CA ASP A 111 -26.37 7.63 -2.97
C ASP A 111 -27.33 6.44 -2.86
N GLY A 112 -26.86 5.33 -2.29
CA GLY A 112 -27.65 4.11 -2.12
C GLY A 112 -26.84 2.94 -1.59
N ASP A 113 -26.85 2.77 -0.28
CA ASP A 113 -26.55 1.54 0.46
C ASP A 113 -25.21 0.80 0.14
N GLY A 114 -24.13 1.21 0.82
CA GLY A 114 -23.24 0.26 1.49
C GLY A 114 -22.16 -0.51 0.69
N GLY A 115 -21.93 -0.23 -0.60
CA GLY A 115 -20.99 -1.02 -1.41
C GLY A 115 -20.10 -0.20 -2.34
N GLY A 116 -19.39 0.80 -1.83
CA GLY A 116 -18.42 1.58 -2.62
C GLY A 116 -17.32 0.67 -3.17
N GLY A 117 -17.41 0.31 -4.45
CA GLY A 117 -16.42 -0.55 -5.09
C GLY A 117 -15.02 0.04 -5.00
N GLY A 118 -14.03 -0.84 -4.84
CA GLY A 118 -12.63 -0.50 -4.69
C GLY A 118 -11.75 -1.46 -5.47
N VAL A 119 -10.51 -1.04 -5.74
CA VAL A 119 -9.51 -1.89 -6.39
C VAL A 119 -8.98 -2.88 -5.37
N GLN A 120 -9.09 -4.17 -5.65
CA GLN A 120 -8.51 -5.23 -4.81
C GLN A 120 -6.99 -5.26 -4.98
N LEU A 121 -6.29 -5.11 -3.86
CA LEU A 121 -4.85 -5.21 -3.75
C LEU A 121 -4.46 -6.50 -3.05
N GLU A 122 -3.45 -7.16 -3.58
CA GLU A 122 -2.76 -8.28 -2.95
C GLU A 122 -1.44 -7.76 -2.37
N LEU A 123 -1.24 -7.95 -1.08
CA LEU A 123 -0.09 -7.49 -0.33
C LEU A 123 0.73 -8.71 0.12
N ALA A 124 1.96 -8.80 -0.36
CA ALA A 124 2.92 -9.82 0.06
C ALA A 124 4.07 -9.18 0.84
N PHE A 125 4.27 -9.67 2.06
CA PHE A 125 5.35 -9.30 2.96
C PHE A 125 6.32 -10.47 3.05
N ASP A 126 7.59 -10.20 2.75
CA ASP A 126 8.65 -11.21 2.76
C ASP A 126 9.87 -10.64 3.48
N GLY A 127 10.38 -11.36 4.46
CA GLY A 127 11.40 -10.82 5.35
C GLY A 127 12.03 -11.81 6.33
N THR A 128 12.70 -11.24 7.31
CA THR A 128 13.44 -11.96 8.35
C THR A 128 13.15 -11.34 9.71
N VAL A 129 12.87 -12.19 10.69
CA VAL A 129 12.64 -11.79 12.09
C VAL A 129 13.86 -12.11 12.91
N PHE A 130 14.37 -11.11 13.62
CA PHE A 130 15.47 -11.24 14.57
C PHE A 130 14.92 -11.27 15.99
N TYR A 131 15.28 -12.31 16.74
CA TYR A 131 14.79 -12.56 18.10
C TYR A 131 15.88 -13.14 18.98
N THR A 132 15.72 -13.01 20.29
CA THR A 132 16.65 -13.58 21.25
C THR A 132 16.36 -15.07 21.44
N GLY A 133 17.39 -15.92 21.32
CA GLY A 133 17.29 -17.35 21.63
C GLY A 133 17.16 -17.64 23.13
N ASP A 134 16.91 -18.91 23.46
CA ASP A 134 16.59 -19.37 24.82
C ASP A 134 17.66 -19.02 25.87
N ASP A 135 18.92 -18.90 25.46
CA ASP A 135 20.06 -18.60 26.35
C ASP A 135 20.32 -17.08 26.52
N GLY A 136 19.49 -16.21 25.93
CA GLY A 136 19.65 -14.75 26.01
C GLY A 136 20.84 -14.16 25.26
N ALA A 137 21.82 -14.99 24.89
CA ALA A 137 23.15 -14.55 24.45
C ALA A 137 23.33 -14.44 22.92
N ARG A 138 22.42 -15.00 22.11
CA ARG A 138 22.55 -15.02 20.65
C ARG A 138 21.25 -14.59 19.96
N THR A 139 21.39 -13.66 19.02
CA THR A 139 20.33 -13.32 18.07
C THR A 139 20.13 -14.50 17.12
N ARG A 140 18.90 -15.01 17.07
CA ARG A 140 18.42 -15.96 16.08
C ARG A 140 17.67 -15.19 15.00
N GLN A 141 17.62 -15.79 13.81
CA GLN A 141 16.84 -15.29 12.70
C GLN A 141 15.97 -16.40 12.13
N THR A 142 14.77 -16.05 11.71
CA THR A 142 13.86 -16.96 11.00
C THR A 142 13.23 -16.22 9.82
N PRO A 143 13.08 -16.86 8.65
CA PRO A 143 12.34 -16.27 7.54
C PRO A 143 10.89 -16.05 7.97
N TRP A 144 10.29 -14.98 7.45
CA TRP A 144 8.90 -14.66 7.70
C TRP A 144 8.24 -14.20 6.41
N ARG A 145 7.01 -14.68 6.22
CA ARG A 145 6.18 -14.36 5.06
C ARG A 145 4.76 -14.17 5.53
N HIS A 146 4.10 -13.14 5.01
CA HIS A 146 2.71 -12.87 5.29
C HIS A 146 2.03 -12.34 4.03
N GLU A 147 0.80 -12.77 3.78
CA GLU A 147 0.00 -12.33 2.64
C GLU A 147 -1.37 -11.90 3.14
N THR A 148 -1.86 -10.79 2.61
CA THR A 148 -3.22 -10.30 2.90
C THR A 148 -3.75 -9.53 1.71
N THR A 149 -5.08 -9.42 1.64
CA THR A 149 -5.74 -8.54 0.67
C THR A 149 -6.17 -7.24 1.35
N ALA A 150 -6.33 -6.20 0.55
CA ALA A 150 -6.93 -4.96 1.00
C ALA A 150 -7.64 -4.24 -0.15
N THR A 151 -8.64 -3.44 0.19
CA THR A 151 -9.43 -2.69 -0.80
C THR A 151 -8.98 -1.25 -0.84
N LEU A 152 -8.52 -0.78 -2.00
CA LEU A 152 -8.24 0.63 -2.24
C LEU A 152 -9.50 1.34 -2.74
N PRO A 153 -10.03 2.35 -2.04
CA PRO A 153 -11.19 3.09 -2.52
C PRO A 153 -10.96 3.70 -3.89
N VAL A 154 -11.96 3.67 -4.78
CA VAL A 154 -11.80 4.19 -6.15
C VAL A 154 -11.37 5.65 -6.19
N ARG A 155 -11.80 6.49 -5.24
CA ARG A 155 -11.32 7.87 -5.10
C ARG A 155 -9.81 7.96 -4.90
N ALA A 156 -9.25 7.10 -4.06
CA ALA A 156 -7.82 7.07 -3.75
C ALA A 156 -7.03 6.48 -4.93
N TRP A 157 -7.58 5.46 -5.59
CA TRP A 157 -7.04 4.92 -6.83
C TRP A 157 -6.98 5.99 -7.93
N ARG A 158 -8.07 6.74 -8.14
CA ARG A 158 -8.12 7.86 -9.09
C ARG A 158 -7.09 8.92 -8.75
N HIS A 159 -6.97 9.31 -7.48
CA HIS A 159 -5.94 10.26 -7.04
C HIS A 159 -4.50 9.80 -7.39
N LEU A 160 -4.19 8.49 -7.27
CA LEU A 160 -2.88 7.95 -7.64
C LEU A 160 -2.63 7.92 -9.16
N LEU A 161 -3.69 7.88 -9.96
CA LEU A 161 -3.61 7.97 -11.43
C LEU A 161 -3.61 9.42 -11.93
N ASP A 162 -4.42 10.28 -11.30
CA ASP A 162 -4.69 11.68 -11.64
C ASP A 162 -3.60 12.64 -11.13
N GLY A 163 -2.49 12.12 -10.59
CA GLY A 163 -1.29 12.89 -10.22
C GLY A 163 -0.60 13.63 -11.40
N HIS A 164 -1.31 13.81 -12.51
CA HIS A 164 -0.98 14.74 -13.57
C HIS A 164 -2.11 15.76 -13.72
N ASP A 165 -1.87 16.97 -13.21
CA ASP A 165 -2.33 18.16 -13.91
C ASP A 165 -1.24 18.50 -14.97
N PRO A 166 -1.49 18.38 -16.28
CA PRO A 166 -0.57 18.87 -17.30
C PRO A 166 -0.66 20.40 -17.47
N ARG A 167 -1.53 21.10 -16.73
CA ARG A 167 -1.72 22.54 -16.81
C ARG A 167 -1.91 23.12 -15.42
N GLY A 168 -0.81 23.49 -14.76
CA GLY A 168 -0.90 24.39 -13.62
C GLY A 168 -1.86 25.52 -13.97
N THR A 169 -3.04 25.50 -13.37
CA THR A 169 -4.00 26.60 -13.46
C THR A 169 -3.46 27.70 -12.57
N GLU A 170 -2.39 28.34 -13.03
CA GLU A 170 -2.15 29.72 -12.72
C GLU A 170 -3.26 30.48 -13.43
N THR A 171 -4.36 30.74 -12.71
CA THR A 171 -5.25 31.82 -13.09
C THR A 171 -4.42 33.08 -13.02
N VAL A 172 -3.76 33.42 -14.13
CA VAL A 172 -3.35 34.80 -14.38
C VAL A 172 -4.63 35.59 -14.37
N ARG A 173 -4.93 36.23 -13.24
CA ARG A 173 -5.84 37.36 -13.23
C ARG A 173 -5.15 38.41 -14.09
N GLU A 174 -5.66 38.57 -15.30
CA GLU A 174 -5.50 39.78 -16.09
C GLU A 174 -6.09 40.93 -15.26
N GLU A 175 -5.24 41.54 -14.42
CA GLU A 175 -5.51 42.88 -13.92
C GLU A 175 -5.32 43.80 -15.13
N GLU A 176 -6.43 44.08 -15.83
CA GLU A 176 -6.51 45.18 -16.79
C GLU A 176 -6.08 46.48 -16.09
N PRO A 177 -5.02 47.17 -16.55
CA PRO A 177 -4.80 48.54 -16.13
C PRO A 177 -5.77 49.44 -16.90
N THR A 178 -6.91 49.74 -16.28
CA THR A 178 -7.65 50.98 -16.58
C THR A 178 -6.88 52.15 -15.96
N ALA A 179 -6.12 52.88 -16.78
CA ALA A 179 -5.99 54.34 -16.79
C ALA A 179 -4.80 54.78 -17.67
#